data_AF-A0A0M3K1I3-F1
#
_entry.id   AF-A0A0M3K1I3-F1
#
_cell.length_a   1.000
_cell.length_b   1.000
_cell.length_c   1.000
_cell.angle_alpha   90.00
_cell.angle_beta   90.00
_cell.angle_gamma   90.00
#
_symmetry.space_group_name_H-M   'P 1'
#
loop_
_entity.id
_entity.type
_entity.pdbx_description
1 polymer ?
#
loop_
_entity_poly.entity_id
_entity_poly.type
_entity_poly.pdbx_seq_one_letter_code
_entity_poly.pdbx_strand_id
1 'polypeptide(L)'
;LGLLRYRKRLSEQSVDVDEQLQTPIESFDVPSKLIDNFNVANDGEMSKLQLQIYNVIGRYADLSLVTEGRQHEVLYCMHVLNHIIKTRNMVISNTRNLQELREKGTLTEDAIEMARDQGFSRCKALILCPMKKDAFRIVEYFKKLIFGDSTKPFVSNSQRFHDEFDDTGYRINAKREVEDEYRELMSGNLDDCFRIGVGIAKKSLKLYTSFDESDIIVASPLGLRTIVGDEEETNHQTDFLSSVEVVIIDKADIILMQNWEHLLHIMDSLHNRPEKLNVDISRVRQWALSEHTKFYRQTLLFSSMKLAECEALFALKCFNFAGFFSHFPQSTGILNCIDVPVYQQLHRLVVNSAEQQSDERFEYFRQKILCKCEQGTVIFIPSYFDFVRIRNLFKVDGESFVQLNEYAKQGKGIKSLVFYQPPSNPQFYSQFINMTAQDHPVQVTIIHNKFDSIRMSNIFGDQMYSQISNSPKNVILLMSQ
;
A
#
# COMPACT_ATOMS: atom_id res chain seq x y z
N LEU A 1 -5.61 31.84 4.79
CA LEU A 1 -5.85 30.83 5.85
C LEU A 1 -7.34 30.54 5.89
N GLY A 2 -7.80 29.48 5.23
CA GLY A 2 -9.23 29.13 5.14
C GLY A 2 -9.39 27.62 5.02
N LEU A 3 -10.24 27.05 5.87
CA LEU A 3 -10.67 25.66 5.88
C LEU A 3 -11.43 25.34 4.60
N LEU A 4 -10.82 24.57 3.70
CA LEU A 4 -11.48 24.01 2.52
C LEU A 4 -10.73 22.76 2.09
N ARG A 5 -11.36 21.58 2.29
CA ARG A 5 -11.48 20.48 1.31
C ARG A 5 -11.80 19.17 2.03
N TYR A 6 -13.09 18.93 2.17
CA TYR A 6 -13.70 17.59 2.10
C TYR A 6 -15.21 17.69 1.78
N ARG A 7 -15.82 18.89 1.90
CA ARG A 7 -17.27 19.09 1.60
C ARG A 7 -17.63 19.52 0.18
N LYS A 8 -16.68 19.87 -0.67
CA LYS A 8 -16.93 19.93 -2.12
C LYS A 8 -16.17 18.75 -2.71
N ARG A 9 -16.91 17.80 -3.31
CA ARG A 9 -16.34 16.90 -4.33
C ARG A 9 -15.41 17.76 -5.16
N LEU A 10 -14.09 17.51 -5.08
CA LEU A 10 -13.23 17.90 -6.19
C LEU A 10 -13.95 17.32 -7.40
N SER A 11 -14.31 18.14 -8.37
CA SER A 11 -14.89 17.63 -9.61
C SER A 11 -13.90 16.59 -10.10
N GLU A 12 -14.29 15.32 -10.08
CA GLU A 12 -13.53 14.25 -10.71
C GLU A 12 -13.41 14.66 -12.17
N GLN A 13 -12.24 15.16 -12.52
CA GLN A 13 -11.88 15.48 -13.89
C GLN A 13 -11.05 14.30 -14.35
N SER A 14 -11.56 13.56 -15.33
CA SER A 14 -10.73 12.62 -16.07
C SER A 14 -9.61 13.43 -16.72
N VAL A 15 -8.38 13.23 -16.23
CA VAL A 15 -7.19 13.81 -16.83
C VAL A 15 -6.66 12.78 -17.82
N ASP A 16 -6.65 13.16 -19.11
CA ASP A 16 -5.89 12.40 -20.09
C ASP A 16 -4.40 12.68 -19.86
N VAL A 17 -3.72 11.70 -19.28
CA VAL A 17 -2.28 11.78 -18.96
C VAL A 17 -1.45 11.81 -20.25
N ASP A 18 -1.95 11.27 -21.36
CA ASP A 18 -1.28 11.32 -22.67
C ASP A 18 -1.25 12.73 -23.24
N GLU A 19 -2.30 13.53 -23.06
CA GLU A 19 -2.39 14.87 -23.63
C GLU A 19 -1.86 15.98 -22.71
N GLN A 20 -2.01 15.83 -21.39
CA GLN A 20 -1.82 16.93 -20.43
C GLN A 20 -0.52 16.86 -19.61
N LEU A 21 0.16 15.71 -19.58
CA LEU A 21 1.29 15.44 -18.67
C LEU A 21 2.53 14.93 -19.43
N GLN A 22 3.03 15.73 -20.37
CA GLN A 22 4.23 15.43 -21.18
C GLN A 22 5.48 16.24 -20.77
N THR A 23 5.57 16.70 -19.52
CA THR A 23 6.76 17.48 -19.10
C THR A 23 7.99 16.57 -19.09
N PRO A 24 9.11 16.94 -19.75
CA PRO A 24 10.35 16.17 -19.72
C PRO A 24 10.91 16.06 -18.30
N ILE A 25 11.62 14.95 -18.02
CA ILE A 25 12.17 14.65 -16.69
C ILE A 25 13.14 15.73 -16.19
N GLU A 26 13.85 16.37 -17.12
CA GLU A 26 14.83 17.44 -16.86
C GLU A 26 14.18 18.68 -16.24
N SER A 27 12.87 18.87 -16.43
CA SER A 27 12.13 20.01 -15.89
C SER A 27 11.81 19.88 -14.40
N PHE A 28 12.07 18.74 -13.77
CA PHE A 28 11.80 18.48 -12.35
C PHE A 28 13.03 18.66 -11.44
N ASP A 29 14.06 19.36 -11.92
CA ASP A 29 15.36 19.55 -11.27
C ASP A 29 15.95 18.24 -10.72
N VAL A 30 15.81 17.15 -11.47
CA VAL A 30 16.46 15.88 -11.14
C VAL A 30 17.91 15.98 -11.58
N PRO A 31 18.90 15.68 -10.71
CA PRO A 31 20.31 15.72 -11.12
C PRO A 31 20.57 14.79 -12.31
N SER A 32 21.27 15.26 -13.34
CA SER A 32 21.56 14.46 -14.55
C SER A 32 22.16 13.10 -14.23
N LYS A 33 23.12 13.05 -13.31
CA LYS A 33 23.72 11.80 -12.85
C LYS A 33 22.70 10.81 -12.28
N LEU A 34 21.66 11.30 -11.60
CA LEU A 34 20.61 10.46 -11.05
C LEU A 34 19.72 9.88 -12.17
N ILE A 35 19.48 10.65 -13.25
CA ILE A 35 18.79 10.18 -14.46
C ILE A 35 19.64 9.14 -15.19
N ASP A 36 20.94 9.37 -15.35
CA ASP A 36 21.86 8.41 -15.99
C ASP A 36 21.87 7.08 -15.22
N ASN A 37 22.00 7.15 -13.89
CA ASN A 37 21.96 5.98 -13.03
C ASN A 37 20.57 5.32 -12.97
N PHE A 38 19.50 6.09 -13.17
CA PHE A 38 18.15 5.54 -13.31
C PHE A 38 18.08 4.65 -14.54
N ASN A 39 18.60 5.08 -15.69
CA ASN A 39 18.59 4.26 -16.91
C ASN A 39 19.35 2.94 -16.74
N VAL A 40 20.44 2.94 -15.96
CA VAL A 40 21.16 1.72 -15.57
C VAL A 40 20.30 0.84 -14.66
N ALA A 41 19.65 1.42 -13.65
CA ALA A 41 18.80 0.69 -12.71
C ALA A 41 17.52 0.13 -13.35
N ASN A 42 17.04 0.80 -14.40
CA ASN A 42 15.83 0.50 -15.16
C ASN A 42 16.08 -0.46 -16.34
N ASP A 43 17.34 -0.86 -16.57
CA ASP A 43 17.77 -1.67 -17.72
C ASP A 43 17.35 -1.06 -19.08
N GLY A 44 17.37 0.28 -19.17
CA GLY A 44 16.95 1.04 -20.35
C GLY A 44 16.46 2.44 -20.02
N GLU A 45 16.17 3.22 -21.06
CA GLU A 45 15.60 4.56 -20.91
C GLU A 45 14.23 4.53 -20.23
N MET A 46 13.87 5.64 -19.59
CA MET A 46 12.57 5.82 -18.96
C MET A 46 11.43 5.59 -19.96
N SER A 47 10.54 4.66 -19.64
CA SER A 47 9.39 4.35 -20.48
C SER A 47 8.38 5.50 -20.49
N LYS A 48 7.50 5.54 -21.50
CA LYS A 48 6.40 6.52 -21.57
C LYS A 48 5.54 6.47 -20.30
N LEU A 49 5.20 5.27 -19.83
CA LEU A 49 4.42 5.06 -18.61
C LEU A 49 5.15 5.62 -17.37
N GLN A 50 6.46 5.37 -17.26
CA GLN A 50 7.25 5.91 -16.15
C GLN A 50 7.31 7.44 -16.16
N LEU A 51 7.46 8.06 -17.33
CA LEU A 51 7.43 9.52 -17.45
C LEU A 51 6.06 10.10 -17.07
N GLN A 52 4.98 9.43 -17.44
CA GLN A 52 3.61 9.80 -17.07
C GLN A 52 3.39 9.75 -15.56
N ILE A 53 3.82 8.66 -14.92
CA ILE A 53 3.79 8.54 -13.46
C ILE A 53 4.66 9.64 -12.83
N TYR A 54 5.86 9.89 -13.37
CA TYR A 54 6.77 10.91 -12.87
C TYR A 54 6.18 12.32 -12.96
N ASN A 55 5.41 12.61 -14.00
CA ASN A 55 4.71 13.88 -14.14
C ASN A 55 3.71 14.12 -13.00
N VAL A 56 3.15 13.08 -12.39
CA VAL A 56 2.33 13.23 -11.19
C VAL A 56 3.23 13.36 -9.95
N ILE A 57 4.12 12.39 -9.73
CA ILE A 57 4.85 12.31 -8.46
C ILE A 57 5.87 13.44 -8.29
N GLY A 58 6.48 13.93 -9.38
CA GLY A 58 7.42 15.05 -9.38
C GLY A 58 6.78 16.40 -9.05
N ARG A 59 5.45 16.51 -9.15
CA ARG A 59 4.66 17.67 -8.69
C ARG A 59 4.24 17.56 -7.22
N TYR A 60 4.72 16.52 -6.52
CA TYR A 60 4.40 16.23 -5.13
C TYR A 60 2.89 16.04 -4.85
N ALA A 61 2.11 15.64 -5.86
CA ALA A 61 0.72 15.24 -5.66
C ALA A 61 0.61 13.80 -5.13
N ASP A 62 -0.45 13.52 -4.37
CA ASP A 62 -0.76 12.16 -3.93
C ASP A 62 -1.13 11.28 -5.13
N LEU A 63 -0.78 9.98 -5.08
CA LEU A 63 -1.05 9.03 -6.16
C LEU A 63 -1.50 7.69 -5.62
N SER A 64 -2.60 7.17 -6.15
CA SER A 64 -3.01 5.77 -6.03
C SER A 64 -2.92 5.12 -7.41
N LEU A 65 -1.96 4.22 -7.60
CA LEU A 65 -1.67 3.59 -8.89
C LEU A 65 -1.93 2.08 -8.83
N VAL A 66 -2.81 1.60 -9.71
CA VAL A 66 -2.93 0.18 -10.02
C VAL A 66 -1.89 -0.17 -11.09
N THR A 67 -1.02 -1.15 -10.83
CA THR A 67 0.04 -1.58 -11.75
C THR A 67 0.41 -3.05 -11.54
N GLU A 68 0.55 -3.79 -12.64
CA GLU A 68 0.91 -5.22 -12.63
C GLU A 68 2.44 -5.44 -12.67
N GLY A 69 3.21 -4.39 -12.93
CA GLY A 69 4.66 -4.45 -13.10
C GLY A 69 5.43 -3.92 -11.90
N ARG A 70 6.76 -3.90 -12.04
CA ARG A 70 7.70 -3.35 -11.04
C ARG A 70 8.35 -2.04 -11.48
N GLN A 71 7.89 -1.48 -12.60
CA GLN A 71 8.49 -0.31 -13.22
C GLN A 71 8.40 0.95 -12.34
N HIS A 72 7.45 0.99 -11.40
CA HIS A 72 7.31 2.06 -10.43
C HIS A 72 8.36 2.01 -9.31
N GLU A 73 8.94 0.84 -9.02
CA GLU A 73 9.87 0.64 -7.90
C GLU A 73 11.11 1.55 -8.03
N VAL A 74 11.79 1.48 -9.17
CA VAL A 74 12.96 2.33 -9.46
C VAL A 74 12.57 3.82 -9.54
N LEU A 75 11.35 4.11 -9.99
CA LEU A 75 10.85 5.48 -10.16
C LEU A 75 10.62 6.19 -8.82
N TYR A 76 9.92 5.56 -7.88
CA TYR A 76 9.75 6.15 -6.55
C TYR A 76 11.07 6.20 -5.78
N CYS A 77 11.98 5.24 -6.00
CA CYS A 77 13.32 5.28 -5.39
C CYS A 77 14.10 6.52 -5.87
N MET A 78 14.05 6.80 -7.18
CA MET A 78 14.67 8.00 -7.75
C MET A 78 14.04 9.27 -7.19
N HIS A 79 12.71 9.33 -7.11
CA HIS A 79 11.98 10.46 -6.55
C HIS A 79 12.35 10.73 -5.09
N VAL A 80 12.39 9.69 -4.26
CA VAL A 80 12.81 9.77 -2.85
C VAL A 80 14.24 10.28 -2.72
N LEU A 81 15.18 9.74 -3.51
CA LEU A 81 16.57 10.22 -3.48
C LEU A 81 16.68 11.67 -3.93
N ASN A 82 15.98 12.06 -4.99
CA ASN A 82 15.96 13.44 -5.47
C ASN A 82 15.45 14.39 -4.37
N HIS A 83 14.32 14.05 -3.73
CA HIS A 83 13.76 14.82 -2.63
C HIS A 83 14.76 15.00 -1.48
N ILE A 84 15.43 13.92 -1.05
CA ILE A 84 16.41 13.97 0.04
C ILE A 84 17.64 14.79 -0.34
N ILE A 85 18.16 14.62 -1.57
CA ILE A 85 19.32 15.39 -2.05
C ILE A 85 18.98 16.88 -2.07
N LYS A 86 17.80 17.27 -2.58
CA LYS A 86 17.35 18.67 -2.58
C LYS A 86 17.25 19.24 -1.17
N THR A 87 16.57 18.54 -0.27
CA THR A 87 16.40 18.96 1.12
C THR A 87 17.75 19.11 1.85
N ARG A 88 18.66 18.14 1.68
CA ARG A 88 20.00 18.21 2.28
C ARG A 88 20.85 19.35 1.72
N ASN A 89 20.83 19.57 0.41
CA ASN A 89 21.58 20.65 -0.22
C ASN A 89 21.09 22.02 0.26
N MET A 90 19.78 22.20 0.42
CA MET A 90 19.20 23.40 1.00
C MET A 90 19.66 23.61 2.45
N VAL A 91 19.59 22.58 3.28
CA VAL A 91 20.05 22.64 4.69
C VAL A 91 21.53 23.00 4.79
N ILE A 92 22.39 22.40 3.96
CA ILE A 92 23.83 22.69 3.91
C ILE A 92 24.07 24.14 3.48
N SER A 93 23.40 24.59 2.42
CA SER A 93 23.55 25.95 1.89
C SER A 93 23.15 26.99 2.93
N ASN A 94 22.00 26.81 3.58
CA ASN A 94 21.51 27.71 4.62
C ASN A 94 22.40 27.70 5.86
N THR A 95 22.90 26.52 6.28
CA THR A 95 23.85 26.42 7.40
C THR A 95 25.11 27.23 7.12
N ARG A 96 25.68 27.10 5.92
CA ARG A 96 26.85 27.87 5.50
C ARG A 96 26.56 29.38 5.48
N ASN A 97 25.42 29.78 4.89
CA ASN A 97 25.03 31.18 4.82
C ASN A 97 24.86 31.81 6.22
N LEU A 98 24.17 31.12 7.14
CA LEU A 98 24.01 31.57 8.52
C LEU A 98 25.35 31.67 9.26
N GLN A 99 26.27 30.74 9.02
CA GLN A 99 27.61 30.80 9.60
C GLN A 99 28.39 32.03 9.09
N GLU A 100 28.39 32.28 7.77
CA GLU A 100 29.04 33.45 7.18
C GLU A 100 28.47 34.78 7.71
N LEU A 101 27.15 34.87 7.89
CA LEU A 101 26.50 36.06 8.46
C LEU A 101 26.85 36.25 9.93
N ARG A 102 26.99 35.16 10.71
CA ARG A 102 27.47 35.21 12.10
C ARG A 102 28.90 35.71 12.18
N GLU A 103 29.79 35.20 11.33
CA GLU A 103 31.20 35.60 11.28
C GLU A 103 31.36 37.07 10.87
N LYS A 104 30.49 37.59 9.99
CA LYS A 104 30.47 39.01 9.59
C LYS A 104 29.76 39.94 10.59
N GLY A 105 29.09 39.40 11.61
CA GLY A 105 28.29 40.19 12.55
C GLY A 105 27.01 40.81 11.94
N THR A 106 26.56 40.33 10.78
CA THR A 106 25.40 40.85 10.03
C THR A 106 24.20 39.90 10.07
N LEU A 107 24.15 38.98 11.05
CA LEU A 107 23.03 38.07 11.22
C LEU A 107 21.78 38.83 11.69
N THR A 108 20.70 38.75 10.92
CA THR A 108 19.39 39.29 11.27
C THR A 108 18.39 38.18 11.60
N GLU A 109 17.31 38.52 12.32
CA GLU A 109 16.21 37.58 12.57
C GLU A 109 15.55 37.13 11.26
N ASP A 110 15.37 38.04 10.30
CA ASP A 110 14.85 37.72 8.96
C ASP A 110 15.70 36.65 8.24
N ALA A 111 17.02 36.69 8.39
CA ALA A 111 17.90 35.68 7.78
C ALA A 111 17.72 34.30 8.41
N ILE A 112 17.42 34.23 9.71
CA ILE A 112 17.09 32.98 10.41
C ILE A 112 15.72 32.47 9.95
N GLU A 113 14.73 33.36 9.84
CA GLU A 113 13.38 33.02 9.39
C GLU A 113 13.37 32.46 7.95
N MET A 114 14.15 33.07 7.04
CA MET A 114 14.34 32.56 5.68
C MET A 114 15.08 31.22 5.62
N ALA A 115 15.78 30.84 6.70
CA ALA A 115 16.53 29.59 6.84
C ALA A 115 15.76 28.49 7.61
N ARG A 116 14.43 28.61 7.72
CA ARG A 116 13.55 27.55 8.23
C ARG A 116 13.37 26.41 7.23
N ASP A 117 14.30 25.48 7.24
CA ASP A 117 14.41 24.39 6.27
C ASP A 117 14.41 22.98 6.89
N GLN A 118 14.34 22.88 8.23
CA GLN A 118 14.36 21.61 8.94
C GLN A 118 12.96 21.15 9.37
N GLY A 119 12.84 19.86 9.68
CA GLY A 119 11.73 19.30 10.44
C GLY A 119 12.13 19.03 11.87
N PHE A 120 11.19 18.53 12.67
CA PHE A 120 11.44 18.00 14.02
C PHE A 120 12.32 16.76 14.06
N SER A 121 12.33 15.97 12.98
CA SER A 121 13.16 14.79 12.81
C SER A 121 13.84 14.80 11.44
N ARG A 122 14.91 14.01 11.33
CA ARG A 122 15.71 13.92 10.11
C ARG A 122 15.03 13.11 9.01
N CYS A 123 14.23 12.11 9.37
CA CYS A 123 13.59 11.23 8.42
C CYS A 123 12.63 12.00 7.51
N LYS A 124 12.83 11.91 6.20
CA LYS A 124 12.02 12.60 5.17
C LYS A 124 11.16 11.66 4.35
N ALA A 125 11.57 10.41 4.23
CA ALA A 125 10.82 9.42 3.47
C ALA A 125 10.57 8.14 4.27
N LEU A 126 9.34 7.64 4.20
CA LEU A 126 8.95 6.34 4.74
C LEU A 126 8.51 5.44 3.57
N ILE A 127 9.09 4.25 3.47
CA ILE A 127 8.74 3.25 2.46
C ILE A 127 8.25 2.01 3.18
N LEU A 128 6.97 1.69 2.98
CA LEU A 128 6.31 0.51 3.49
C LEU A 128 6.18 -0.52 2.37
N CYS A 129 6.72 -1.71 2.59
CA CYS A 129 6.63 -2.85 1.67
C CYS A 129 6.46 -4.16 2.46
N PRO A 130 5.85 -5.19 1.87
CA PRO A 130 5.30 -6.30 2.67
C PRO A 130 6.37 -7.28 3.19
N MET A 131 7.46 -7.54 2.45
CA MET A 131 8.42 -8.60 2.77
C MET A 131 9.88 -8.16 2.62
N LYS A 132 10.82 -8.84 3.28
CA LYS A 132 12.26 -8.55 3.19
C LYS A 132 12.79 -8.56 1.76
N LYS A 133 12.32 -9.46 0.89
CA LYS A 133 12.70 -9.45 -0.53
C LYS A 133 12.33 -8.15 -1.26
N ASP A 134 11.28 -7.46 -0.84
CA ASP A 134 10.88 -6.18 -1.42
C ASP A 134 11.83 -5.07 -0.97
N ALA A 135 12.11 -5.03 0.33
CA ALA A 135 13.10 -4.12 0.90
C ALA A 135 14.50 -4.34 0.32
N PHE A 136 14.90 -5.59 0.07
CA PHE A 136 16.15 -5.95 -0.61
C PHE A 136 16.27 -5.23 -1.95
N ARG A 137 15.24 -5.35 -2.79
CA ARG A 137 15.19 -4.73 -4.11
C ARG A 137 15.21 -3.20 -4.04
N ILE A 138 14.45 -2.60 -3.12
CA ILE A 138 14.44 -1.15 -2.89
C ILE A 138 15.83 -0.62 -2.54
N VAL A 139 16.54 -1.28 -1.62
CA VAL A 139 17.90 -0.88 -1.24
C VAL A 139 18.90 -1.08 -2.38
N GLU A 140 18.77 -2.16 -3.16
CA GLU A 140 19.59 -2.34 -4.36
C GLU A 140 19.30 -1.29 -5.44
N TYR A 141 18.05 -0.82 -5.61
CA TYR A 141 17.75 0.33 -6.45
C TYR A 141 18.42 1.60 -5.92
N PHE A 142 18.37 1.88 -4.61
CA PHE A 142 19.11 3.02 -4.05
C PHE A 142 20.61 2.94 -4.31
N LYS A 143 21.19 1.76 -4.18
CA LYS A 143 22.60 1.52 -4.51
C LYS A 143 22.88 1.79 -5.98
N LYS A 144 22.10 1.24 -6.92
CA LYS A 144 22.25 1.52 -8.36
C LYS A 144 22.06 3.01 -8.67
N LEU A 145 21.05 3.66 -8.10
CA LEU A 145 20.76 5.08 -8.32
C LEU A 145 21.85 6.02 -7.78
N ILE A 146 22.52 5.66 -6.67
CA ILE A 146 23.60 6.47 -6.09
C ILE A 146 24.94 6.22 -6.81
N PHE A 147 25.23 4.95 -7.12
CA PHE A 147 26.56 4.51 -7.54
C PHE A 147 26.69 4.19 -9.03
N GLY A 148 25.59 3.99 -9.76
CA GLY A 148 25.60 3.47 -11.14
C GLY A 148 26.34 2.14 -11.21
N ASP A 149 27.11 1.93 -12.28
CA ASP A 149 27.96 0.74 -12.48
C ASP A 149 29.31 0.79 -11.73
N SER A 150 29.41 1.61 -10.68
CA SER A 150 30.63 1.69 -9.88
C SER A 150 30.99 0.32 -9.29
N THR A 151 32.21 -0.14 -9.55
CA THR A 151 32.73 -1.43 -9.07
C THR A 151 33.02 -1.46 -7.57
N LYS A 152 33.06 -0.30 -6.91
CA LYS A 152 33.33 -0.16 -5.47
C LYS A 152 32.34 0.81 -4.81
N PRO A 153 31.05 0.44 -4.67
CA PRO A 153 30.06 1.27 -4.00
C PRO A 153 30.37 1.35 -2.50
N PHE A 154 30.28 2.55 -1.92
CA PHE A 154 30.49 2.73 -0.49
C PHE A 154 29.17 2.56 0.26
N VAL A 155 28.91 1.33 0.69
CA VAL A 155 27.70 0.95 1.43
C VAL A 155 28.09 0.44 2.82
N SER A 156 27.75 1.20 3.87
CA SER A 156 28.00 0.77 5.25
C SER A 156 27.03 -0.35 5.64
N ASN A 157 27.52 -1.36 6.37
CA ASN A 157 26.76 -2.54 6.80
C ASN A 157 26.17 -3.38 5.64
N SER A 158 26.76 -3.31 4.45
CA SER A 158 26.30 -4.07 3.27
C SER A 158 26.29 -5.57 3.52
N GLN A 159 27.32 -6.13 4.18
CA GLN A 159 27.40 -7.58 4.45
C GLN A 159 26.23 -8.03 5.33
N ARG A 160 26.02 -7.35 6.47
CA ARG A 160 24.89 -7.60 7.37
C ARG A 160 23.55 -7.55 6.63
N PHE A 161 23.39 -6.57 5.74
CA PHE A 161 22.16 -6.44 4.96
C PHE A 161 21.93 -7.65 4.05
N HIS A 162 22.95 -8.12 3.33
CA HIS A 162 22.82 -9.30 2.49
C HIS A 162 22.55 -10.55 3.35
N ASP A 163 23.25 -10.72 4.47
CA ASP A 163 23.03 -11.87 5.35
C ASP A 163 21.58 -11.95 5.89
N GLU A 164 20.88 -10.81 6.06
CA GLU A 164 19.53 -10.75 6.65
C GLU A 164 18.39 -10.67 5.60
N PHE A 165 18.62 -10.00 4.47
CA PHE A 165 17.58 -9.67 3.48
C PHE A 165 17.69 -10.43 2.15
N ASP A 166 18.83 -11.05 1.87
CA ASP A 166 19.02 -11.79 0.62
C ASP A 166 18.09 -13.01 0.55
N ASP A 167 18.04 -13.60 -0.64
CA ASP A 167 17.20 -14.74 -0.97
C ASP A 167 17.54 -15.95 -0.09
N THR A 168 16.54 -16.45 0.63
CA THR A 168 16.66 -17.66 1.48
C THR A 168 16.74 -18.95 0.66
N GLY A 169 16.56 -18.87 -0.66
CA GLY A 169 16.40 -20.01 -1.56
C GLY A 169 15.03 -20.67 -1.46
N TYR A 170 14.10 -20.14 -0.66
CA TYR A 170 12.76 -20.71 -0.52
C TYR A 170 12.00 -20.63 -1.84
N ARG A 171 11.46 -21.77 -2.28
CA ARG A 171 10.64 -21.91 -3.48
C ARG A 171 9.50 -22.88 -3.20
N ILE A 172 8.34 -22.62 -3.80
CA ILE A 172 7.25 -23.61 -3.82
C ILE A 172 7.75 -24.86 -4.56
N ASN A 173 7.46 -26.04 -4.00
CA ASN A 173 7.78 -27.31 -4.63
C ASN A 173 7.20 -27.37 -6.05
N ALA A 174 8.04 -27.67 -7.05
CA ALA A 174 7.64 -27.71 -8.46
C ALA A 174 6.47 -28.67 -8.76
N LYS A 175 6.24 -29.69 -7.91
CA LYS A 175 5.11 -30.61 -8.03
C LYS A 175 3.77 -30.00 -7.62
N ARG A 176 3.76 -28.88 -6.90
CA ARG A 176 2.53 -28.19 -6.48
C ARG A 176 2.06 -27.32 -7.63
N GLU A 177 0.87 -27.61 -8.16
CA GLU A 177 0.19 -26.78 -9.15
C GLU A 177 -0.36 -25.53 -8.46
N VAL A 178 0.19 -24.38 -8.84
CA VAL A 178 -0.20 -23.04 -8.42
C VAL A 178 0.18 -22.10 -9.56
N GLU A 179 -0.52 -20.97 -9.66
CA GLU A 179 -0.22 -19.93 -10.63
C GLU A 179 1.21 -19.39 -10.47
N ASP A 180 1.82 -18.97 -11.59
CA ASP A 180 3.19 -18.50 -11.60
C ASP A 180 3.38 -17.21 -10.79
N GLU A 181 2.38 -16.32 -10.78
CA GLU A 181 2.38 -15.12 -9.94
C GLU A 181 2.42 -15.48 -8.45
N TYR A 182 1.59 -16.44 -8.02
CA TYR A 182 1.63 -16.93 -6.64
C TYR A 182 2.97 -17.60 -6.31
N ARG A 183 3.57 -18.32 -7.26
CA ARG A 183 4.92 -18.90 -7.09
C ARG A 183 5.97 -17.83 -6.90
N GLU A 184 5.94 -16.76 -7.68
CA GLU A 184 6.87 -15.63 -7.53
C GLU A 184 6.64 -14.92 -6.20
N LEU A 185 5.38 -14.63 -5.84
CA LEU A 185 5.02 -14.00 -4.58
C LEU A 185 5.45 -14.84 -3.37
N MET A 186 5.39 -16.16 -3.45
CA MET A 186 5.79 -17.08 -2.38
C MET A 186 7.21 -17.63 -2.54
N SER A 187 8.06 -16.94 -3.29
CA SER A 187 9.49 -17.26 -3.40
C SER A 187 10.36 -16.22 -2.71
N GLY A 188 11.54 -16.65 -2.26
CA GLY A 188 12.56 -15.79 -1.68
C GLY A 188 12.39 -15.55 -0.19
N ASN A 189 12.85 -14.38 0.27
CA ASN A 189 12.78 -13.98 1.67
C ASN A 189 11.41 -13.34 1.98
N LEU A 190 10.48 -14.16 2.49
CA LEU A 190 9.09 -13.79 2.78
C LEU A 190 8.87 -13.22 4.19
N ASP A 191 9.94 -13.06 4.98
CA ASP A 191 9.84 -12.49 6.34
C ASP A 191 9.23 -11.08 6.26
N ASP A 192 8.16 -10.86 7.00
CA ASP A 192 7.35 -9.66 7.03
C ASP A 192 7.54 -8.83 8.31
N CYS A 193 8.54 -9.15 9.13
CA CYS A 193 8.88 -8.39 10.33
C CYS A 193 10.27 -7.78 10.19
N PHE A 194 10.35 -6.60 9.57
CA PHE A 194 11.62 -5.92 9.38
C PHE A 194 11.50 -4.40 9.37
N ARG A 195 12.64 -3.74 9.59
CA ARG A 195 12.79 -2.29 9.54
C ARG A 195 14.26 -1.91 9.40
N ILE A 196 14.56 -0.95 8.54
CA ILE A 196 15.91 -0.45 8.33
C ILE A 196 15.87 1.07 8.24
N GLY A 197 16.72 1.71 9.04
CA GLY A 197 17.08 3.11 8.86
C GLY A 197 18.17 3.23 7.79
N VAL A 198 17.95 4.14 6.83
CA VAL A 198 18.87 4.39 5.73
C VAL A 198 19.30 5.86 5.76
N GLY A 199 20.60 6.08 5.90
CA GLY A 199 21.23 7.39 5.84
C GLY A 199 21.88 7.63 4.48
N ILE A 200 21.65 8.80 3.91
CA ILE A 200 22.26 9.24 2.64
C ILE A 200 23.35 10.27 2.94
N ALA A 201 24.56 9.99 2.48
CA ALA A 201 25.69 10.92 2.51
C ALA A 201 26.29 11.08 1.10
N LYS A 202 27.18 12.05 0.92
CA LYS A 202 27.79 12.34 -0.39
C LYS A 202 28.49 11.09 -0.94
N LYS A 203 27.92 10.47 -1.97
CA LYS A 203 28.38 9.18 -2.56
C LYS A 203 28.52 8.06 -1.51
N SER A 204 27.62 8.01 -0.54
CA SER A 204 27.66 7.01 0.53
C SER A 204 26.24 6.62 0.92
N LEU A 205 25.99 5.31 1.01
CA LEU A 205 24.74 4.75 1.52
C LEU A 205 25.03 4.09 2.88
N LYS A 206 24.37 4.52 3.94
CA LYS A 206 24.55 3.97 5.28
C LYS A 206 23.30 3.17 5.66
N LEU A 207 23.44 1.86 5.80
CA LEU A 207 22.35 0.99 6.25
C LEU A 207 22.41 0.79 7.77
N TYR A 208 21.25 0.54 8.38
CA TYR A 208 21.09 0.36 9.83
C TYR A 208 21.49 1.62 10.64
N THR A 209 21.26 2.81 10.09
CA THR A 209 21.32 4.04 10.90
C THR A 209 20.20 4.02 11.93
N SER A 210 20.40 4.62 13.11
CA SER A 210 19.31 4.85 14.05
C SER A 210 18.24 5.72 13.39
N PHE A 211 16.97 5.57 13.80
CA PHE A 211 15.87 6.29 13.13
C PHE A 211 15.99 7.82 13.25
N ASP A 212 16.54 8.32 14.36
CA ASP A 212 16.82 9.75 14.54
C ASP A 212 17.86 10.29 13.55
N GLU A 213 18.76 9.44 13.07
CA GLU A 213 19.82 9.80 12.11
C GLU A 213 19.52 9.38 10.66
N SER A 214 18.40 8.70 10.44
CA SER A 214 18.02 8.17 9.13
C SER A 214 17.37 9.24 8.27
N ASP A 215 17.68 9.24 6.97
CA ASP A 215 17.03 10.10 5.99
C ASP A 215 15.79 9.38 5.40
N ILE A 216 15.84 8.05 5.30
CA ILE A 216 14.77 7.16 4.82
C ILE A 216 14.56 6.04 5.85
N ILE A 217 13.32 5.62 6.06
CA ILE A 217 12.99 4.36 6.74
C ILE A 217 12.35 3.42 5.72
N VAL A 218 12.87 2.21 5.61
CA VAL A 218 12.29 1.11 4.82
C VAL A 218 11.84 0.03 5.81
N ALA A 219 10.55 -0.28 5.85
CA ALA A 219 10.01 -1.21 6.84
C ALA A 219 8.79 -1.97 6.32
N SER A 220 8.48 -3.08 6.96
CA SER A 220 7.14 -3.66 6.86
C SER A 220 6.19 -2.96 7.84
N PRO A 221 4.87 -2.97 7.56
CA PRO A 221 3.88 -2.47 8.50
C PRO A 221 3.99 -3.15 9.88
N LEU A 222 4.13 -4.47 9.92
CA LEU A 222 4.34 -5.21 11.18
C LEU A 222 5.63 -4.77 11.88
N GLY A 223 6.76 -4.77 11.16
CA GLY A 223 8.07 -4.44 11.72
C GLY A 223 8.11 -3.03 12.33
N LEU A 224 7.43 -2.06 11.71
CA LEU A 224 7.33 -0.71 12.23
C LEU A 224 6.30 -0.59 13.38
N ARG A 225 5.16 -1.30 13.31
CA ARG A 225 4.15 -1.33 14.39
C ARG A 225 4.73 -1.80 15.73
N THR A 226 5.73 -2.68 15.71
CA THR A 226 6.40 -3.13 16.96
C THR A 226 7.24 -2.06 17.67
N ILE A 227 7.65 -0.98 16.99
CA ILE A 227 8.35 0.16 17.62
C ILE A 227 7.40 1.32 17.86
N VAL A 228 6.51 1.55 16.89
CA VAL A 228 5.44 2.52 17.03
C VAL A 228 4.50 2.12 18.16
N GLY A 229 4.42 0.85 18.60
CA GLY A 229 3.73 0.47 19.84
C GLY A 229 2.28 0.95 19.96
N ASP A 230 1.69 0.81 21.14
CA ASP A 230 0.51 1.58 21.54
C ASP A 230 0.96 2.76 22.43
N GLU A 231 0.16 3.83 22.53
CA GLU A 231 0.51 5.01 23.36
C GLU A 231 0.75 4.64 24.84
N GLU A 232 0.16 3.53 25.31
CA GLU A 232 0.31 3.03 26.68
C GLU A 232 1.64 2.26 26.91
N GLU A 233 2.39 1.95 25.85
CA GLU A 233 3.64 1.19 25.95
C GLU A 233 4.85 2.08 26.28
N THR A 234 5.56 1.74 27.37
CA THR A 234 6.73 2.50 27.88
C THR A 234 7.89 2.72 26.90
N ASN A 235 7.96 1.97 25.79
CA ASN A 235 9.03 2.05 24.78
C ASN A 235 8.51 2.54 23.41
N HIS A 236 7.31 3.09 23.34
CA HIS A 236 6.75 3.72 22.15
C HIS A 236 7.69 4.81 21.61
N GLN A 237 8.03 4.75 20.32
CA GLN A 237 8.83 5.79 19.66
C GLN A 237 8.16 6.21 18.36
N THR A 238 7.72 7.48 18.29
CA THR A 238 7.13 8.08 17.09
C THR A 238 7.79 9.38 16.65
N ASP A 239 8.71 9.94 17.45
CA ASP A 239 9.40 11.20 17.15
C ASP A 239 10.04 11.20 15.74
N PHE A 240 10.59 10.06 15.31
CA PHE A 240 11.21 9.92 14.00
C PHE A 240 10.20 10.03 12.82
N LEU A 241 8.90 9.88 13.07
CA LEU A 241 7.82 10.04 12.08
C LEU A 241 7.26 11.47 11.99
N SER A 242 7.68 12.35 12.90
CA SER A 242 7.13 13.72 13.01
C SER A 242 7.35 14.60 11.77
N SER A 243 8.32 14.26 10.91
CA SER A 243 8.76 15.11 9.78
C SER A 243 8.82 14.41 8.43
N VAL A 244 8.13 13.28 8.28
CA VAL A 244 8.07 12.54 7.01
C VAL A 244 7.34 13.38 5.95
N GLU A 245 7.99 13.62 4.82
CA GLU A 245 7.46 14.43 3.70
C GLU A 245 6.98 13.56 2.53
N VAL A 246 7.51 12.32 2.41
CA VAL A 246 7.10 11.35 1.38
C VAL A 246 6.80 10.00 2.03
N VAL A 247 5.62 9.44 1.77
CA VAL A 247 5.23 8.08 2.16
C VAL A 247 5.00 7.25 0.91
N ILE A 248 5.66 6.10 0.83
CA ILE A 248 5.45 5.09 -0.20
C ILE A 248 4.81 3.88 0.45
N ILE A 249 3.71 3.40 -0.11
CA ILE A 249 3.06 2.14 0.25
C ILE A 249 3.08 1.26 -0.99
N ASP A 250 4.03 0.32 -1.02
CA ASP A 250 4.21 -0.57 -2.16
C ASP A 250 3.49 -1.90 -1.90
N LYS A 251 2.90 -2.48 -2.97
CA LYS A 251 2.13 -3.72 -2.91
C LYS A 251 1.03 -3.72 -1.85
N ALA A 252 0.18 -2.70 -1.88
CA ALA A 252 -0.87 -2.48 -0.89
C ALA A 252 -1.87 -3.66 -0.80
N ASP A 253 -2.10 -4.37 -1.90
CA ASP A 253 -2.86 -5.63 -1.97
C ASP A 253 -2.26 -6.73 -1.09
N ILE A 254 -0.94 -6.85 -1.07
CA ILE A 254 -0.24 -7.83 -0.21
C ILE A 254 -0.28 -7.37 1.25
N ILE A 255 -0.06 -6.08 1.51
CA ILE A 255 -0.16 -5.51 2.87
C ILE A 255 -1.58 -5.72 3.44
N LEU A 256 -2.62 -5.55 2.61
CA LEU A 256 -4.01 -5.81 2.99
C LEU A 256 -4.23 -7.28 3.37
N MET A 257 -3.63 -8.22 2.64
CA MET A 257 -3.72 -9.65 2.97
C MET A 257 -2.96 -10.02 4.25
N GLN A 258 -1.88 -9.30 4.58
CA GLN A 258 -1.14 -9.51 5.82
C GLN A 258 -1.90 -8.96 7.03
N ASN A 259 -1.97 -7.64 7.16
CA ASN A 259 -2.77 -6.94 8.16
C ASN A 259 -2.82 -5.43 7.86
N TRP A 260 -3.97 -4.95 7.36
CA TRP A 260 -4.16 -3.53 7.04
C TRP A 260 -4.19 -2.61 8.27
N GLU A 261 -4.55 -3.12 9.45
CA GLU A 261 -4.63 -2.31 10.68
C GLU A 261 -3.26 -1.79 11.10
N HIS A 262 -2.18 -2.57 10.87
CA HIS A 262 -0.82 -2.11 11.12
C HIS A 262 -0.47 -0.86 10.29
N LEU A 263 -0.89 -0.82 9.02
CA LEU A 263 -0.69 0.34 8.17
C LEU A 263 -1.50 1.54 8.68
N LEU A 264 -2.78 1.35 9.01
CA LEU A 264 -3.63 2.43 9.53
C LEU A 264 -3.03 3.04 10.80
N HIS A 265 -2.53 2.20 11.71
CA HIS A 265 -1.89 2.65 12.94
C HIS A 265 -0.63 3.49 12.67
N ILE A 266 0.21 3.06 11.73
CA ILE A 266 1.39 3.83 11.32
C ILE A 266 0.97 5.18 10.75
N MET A 267 -0.04 5.21 9.89
CA MET A 267 -0.55 6.43 9.28
C MET A 267 -1.12 7.41 10.31
N ASP A 268 -1.73 6.89 11.38
CA ASP A 268 -2.20 7.68 12.53
C ASP A 268 -1.07 8.19 13.44
N SER A 269 0.09 7.54 13.39
CA SER A 269 1.27 7.94 14.15
C SER A 269 2.14 8.98 13.42
N LEU A 270 1.84 9.30 12.16
CA LEU A 270 2.59 10.27 11.37
C LEU A 270 2.34 11.69 11.88
N HIS A 271 3.41 12.49 11.94
CA HIS A 271 3.36 13.93 12.26
C HIS A 271 2.82 14.26 13.65
N ASN A 272 2.74 13.28 14.54
CA ASN A 272 2.51 13.52 15.96
C ASN A 272 3.59 14.45 16.52
N ARG A 273 3.21 15.24 17.52
CA ARG A 273 4.12 16.15 18.19
C ARG A 273 5.21 15.33 18.88
N PRO A 274 6.49 15.56 18.57
CA PRO A 274 7.57 14.80 19.18
C PRO A 274 7.69 15.11 20.67
N GLU A 275 8.06 14.11 21.47
CA GLU A 275 8.36 14.28 22.89
C GLU A 275 9.76 14.85 23.09
N LYS A 276 10.73 14.40 22.30
CA LYS A 276 12.13 14.85 22.37
C LYS A 276 12.48 15.71 21.17
N LEU A 277 12.99 16.91 21.46
CA LEU A 277 13.47 17.85 20.43
C LEU A 277 14.99 17.86 20.42
N ASN A 278 15.58 17.25 19.38
CA ASN A 278 17.03 17.22 19.14
C ASN A 278 17.46 18.17 18.00
N VAL A 279 16.58 19.07 17.58
CA VAL A 279 16.78 19.97 16.44
C VAL A 279 16.73 21.44 16.86
N ASP A 280 17.32 22.31 16.04
CA ASP A 280 17.23 23.76 16.21
C ASP A 280 15.81 24.25 15.83
N ILE A 281 14.98 24.53 16.84
CA ILE A 281 13.57 24.96 16.67
C ILE A 281 13.48 26.24 15.82
N SER A 282 14.48 27.12 15.86
CA SER A 282 14.49 28.34 15.05
C SER A 282 14.56 28.04 13.55
N ARG A 283 15.04 26.85 13.17
CA ARG A 283 15.12 26.37 11.78
C ARG A 283 14.00 25.42 11.39
N VAL A 284 13.11 25.06 12.31
CA VAL A 284 11.97 24.21 11.98
C VAL A 284 10.99 25.01 11.13
N ARG A 285 10.52 24.39 10.04
CA ARG A 285 9.55 24.97 9.10
C ARG A 285 8.29 25.43 9.81
N GLN A 286 7.79 26.61 9.46
CA GLN A 286 6.62 27.21 10.11
C GLN A 286 5.36 26.33 9.99
N TRP A 287 5.18 25.65 8.86
CA TRP A 287 4.06 24.72 8.69
C TRP A 287 4.18 23.47 9.58
N ALA A 288 5.41 23.05 9.94
CA ALA A 288 5.60 21.93 10.86
C ALA A 288 5.26 22.37 12.29
N LEU A 289 5.73 23.56 12.69
CA LEU A 289 5.37 24.18 13.98
C LEU A 289 3.86 24.42 14.12
N SER A 290 3.17 24.62 13.00
CA SER A 290 1.72 24.85 12.96
C SER A 290 0.90 23.56 12.74
N GLU A 291 1.50 22.38 12.89
CA GLU A 291 0.83 21.07 12.73
C GLU A 291 0.19 20.85 11.35
N HIS A 292 0.75 21.49 10.32
CA HIS A 292 0.27 21.42 8.94
C HIS A 292 1.05 20.42 8.07
N THR A 293 2.03 19.69 8.62
CA THR A 293 2.87 18.73 7.87
C THR A 293 2.06 17.74 7.04
N LYS A 294 0.94 17.24 7.58
CA LYS A 294 0.01 16.32 6.89
C LYS A 294 -0.53 16.84 5.55
N PHE A 295 -0.58 18.16 5.35
CA PHE A 295 -1.01 18.78 4.10
C PHE A 295 0.12 18.87 3.06
N TYR A 296 1.38 18.83 3.49
CA TYR A 296 2.56 18.89 2.62
C TYR A 296 3.15 17.50 2.32
N ARG A 297 2.74 16.47 3.07
CA ARG A 297 3.17 15.09 2.85
C ARG A 297 2.57 14.55 1.55
N GLN A 298 3.43 14.03 0.70
CA GLN A 298 3.04 13.22 -0.44
C GLN A 298 2.88 11.75 -0.05
N THR A 299 1.78 11.13 -0.48
CA THR A 299 1.51 9.70 -0.29
C THR A 299 1.38 9.02 -1.66
N LEU A 300 2.27 8.07 -1.95
CA LEU A 300 2.27 7.25 -3.16
C LEU A 300 1.91 5.82 -2.78
N LEU A 301 0.83 5.29 -3.36
CA LEU A 301 0.34 3.95 -3.11
C LEU A 301 0.32 3.15 -4.42
N PHE A 302 0.87 1.94 -4.37
CA PHE A 302 0.94 1.01 -5.49
C PHE A 302 0.28 -0.31 -5.12
N SER A 303 -0.52 -0.85 -6.02
CA SER A 303 -1.26 -2.11 -5.85
C SER A 303 -1.42 -2.81 -7.19
N SER A 304 -1.50 -4.14 -7.19
CA SER A 304 -1.82 -4.91 -8.41
C SER A 304 -3.27 -4.72 -8.88
N MET A 305 -4.15 -4.31 -7.97
CA MET A 305 -5.58 -4.18 -8.22
C MET A 305 -6.20 -3.02 -7.45
N LYS A 306 -7.42 -2.64 -7.85
CA LYS A 306 -8.20 -1.63 -7.14
C LYS A 306 -8.73 -2.18 -5.81
N LEU A 307 -8.54 -1.42 -4.73
CA LEU A 307 -8.98 -1.81 -3.37
C LEU A 307 -9.76 -0.67 -2.72
N ALA A 308 -10.85 -1.02 -2.04
CA ALA A 308 -11.67 -0.04 -1.32
C ALA A 308 -10.92 0.56 -0.13
N GLU A 309 -10.07 -0.24 0.48
CA GLU A 309 -9.24 0.11 1.62
C GLU A 309 -8.22 1.20 1.26
N CYS A 310 -7.68 1.17 0.04
CA CYS A 310 -6.81 2.22 -0.49
C CYS A 310 -7.57 3.54 -0.71
N GLU A 311 -8.77 3.49 -1.30
CA GLU A 311 -9.59 4.70 -1.47
C GLU A 311 -9.96 5.31 -0.12
N ALA A 312 -10.35 4.46 0.85
CA ALA A 312 -10.66 4.89 2.21
C ALA A 312 -9.43 5.53 2.90
N LEU A 313 -8.23 4.95 2.71
CA LEU A 313 -6.99 5.52 3.24
C LEU A 313 -6.77 6.94 2.73
N PHE A 314 -6.89 7.18 1.41
CA PHE A 314 -6.76 8.54 0.88
C PHE A 314 -7.86 9.47 1.38
N ALA A 315 -9.09 8.98 1.45
CA ALA A 315 -10.25 9.76 1.92
C ALA A 315 -10.13 10.20 3.39
N LEU A 316 -9.46 9.41 4.23
CA LEU A 316 -9.47 9.60 5.68
C LEU A 316 -8.12 10.07 6.26
N LYS A 317 -7.00 9.75 5.59
CA LYS A 317 -5.65 9.95 6.15
C LYS A 317 -4.72 10.75 5.23
N CYS A 318 -5.12 11.11 4.00
CA CYS A 318 -4.30 11.86 3.05
C CYS A 318 -4.95 13.22 2.70
N PHE A 319 -4.17 14.29 2.82
CA PHE A 319 -4.68 15.66 2.76
C PHE A 319 -3.81 16.60 1.91
N ASN A 320 -3.04 16.04 0.98
CA ASN A 320 -2.05 16.80 0.23
C ASN A 320 -2.66 18.03 -0.47
N PHE A 321 -2.06 19.21 -0.26
CA PHE A 321 -2.55 20.46 -0.83
C PHE A 321 -2.46 20.50 -2.36
N ALA A 322 -1.49 19.79 -2.95
CA ALA A 322 -1.31 19.66 -4.39
C ALA A 322 -2.39 18.79 -5.06
N GLY A 323 -3.18 18.06 -4.25
CA GLY A 323 -4.26 17.20 -4.71
C GLY A 323 -3.85 15.74 -4.81
N PHE A 324 -4.72 14.95 -5.43
CA PHE A 324 -4.65 13.50 -5.49
C PHE A 324 -5.03 13.01 -6.89
N PHE A 325 -4.25 12.07 -7.42
CA PHE A 325 -4.52 11.35 -8.65
C PHE A 325 -4.79 9.88 -8.34
N SER A 326 -5.86 9.33 -8.91
CA SER A 326 -6.17 7.91 -8.79
C SER A 326 -6.26 7.30 -10.17
N HIS A 327 -5.52 6.21 -10.38
CA HIS A 327 -5.61 5.40 -11.59
C HIS A 327 -6.82 4.48 -11.50
N PHE A 328 -7.70 4.55 -12.50
CA PHE A 328 -8.91 3.74 -12.59
C PHE A 328 -8.86 2.87 -13.86
N PRO A 329 -8.08 1.78 -13.86
CA PRO A 329 -8.13 0.83 -14.97
C PRO A 329 -9.50 0.16 -15.02
N GLN A 330 -10.00 -0.08 -16.23
CA GLN A 330 -11.24 -0.83 -16.42
C GLN A 330 -11.01 -2.30 -16.06
N SER A 331 -11.84 -2.86 -15.17
CA SER A 331 -11.79 -4.27 -14.80
C SER A 331 -12.54 -5.13 -15.81
N THR A 332 -11.89 -6.16 -16.34
CA THR A 332 -12.52 -7.23 -17.14
C THR A 332 -13.14 -8.32 -16.28
N GLY A 333 -12.84 -8.35 -14.98
CA GLY A 333 -13.18 -9.46 -14.08
C GLY A 333 -12.32 -10.69 -14.30
N ILE A 334 -12.59 -11.72 -13.49
CA ILE A 334 -11.83 -12.99 -13.43
C ILE A 334 -12.72 -14.22 -13.67
N LEU A 335 -13.95 -14.04 -14.16
CA LEU A 335 -14.89 -15.15 -14.37
C LEU A 335 -14.40 -16.15 -15.43
N ASN A 336 -13.54 -15.72 -16.34
CA ASN A 336 -12.86 -16.55 -17.34
C ASN A 336 -11.80 -17.49 -16.73
N CYS A 337 -11.41 -17.27 -15.47
CA CYS A 337 -10.53 -18.16 -14.72
C CYS A 337 -11.30 -19.28 -14.00
N ILE A 338 -12.63 -19.39 -14.18
CA ILE A 338 -13.43 -20.47 -13.61
C ILE A 338 -13.45 -21.64 -14.61
N ASP A 339 -12.88 -22.76 -14.20
CA ASP A 339 -12.64 -23.94 -15.06
C ASP A 339 -13.75 -25.00 -14.95
N VAL A 340 -14.72 -24.78 -14.06
CA VAL A 340 -15.79 -25.74 -13.75
C VAL A 340 -17.17 -25.13 -14.00
N PRO A 341 -18.17 -25.92 -14.42
CA PRO A 341 -19.54 -25.42 -14.54
C PRO A 341 -20.04 -24.88 -13.20
N VAL A 342 -20.58 -23.67 -13.19
CA VAL A 342 -21.03 -23.01 -11.96
C VAL A 342 -22.38 -22.31 -12.12
N TYR A 343 -23.19 -22.46 -11.08
CA TYR A 343 -24.43 -21.71 -10.90
C TYR A 343 -24.24 -20.69 -9.76
N GLN A 344 -24.24 -19.41 -10.10
CA GLN A 344 -23.94 -18.33 -9.15
C GLN A 344 -25.21 -17.57 -8.75
N GLN A 345 -25.45 -17.47 -7.43
CA GLN A 345 -26.53 -16.70 -6.82
C GLN A 345 -25.95 -15.48 -6.11
N LEU A 346 -26.18 -14.30 -6.68
CA LEU A 346 -25.76 -13.03 -6.08
C LEU A 346 -26.88 -12.49 -5.21
N HIS A 347 -26.66 -12.47 -3.90
CA HIS A 347 -27.57 -11.93 -2.90
C HIS A 347 -27.18 -10.50 -2.54
N ARG A 348 -27.99 -9.55 -2.99
CA ARG A 348 -27.84 -8.14 -2.59
C ARG A 348 -28.45 -7.90 -1.22
N LEU A 349 -27.58 -7.51 -0.30
CA LEU A 349 -27.94 -6.96 1.00
C LEU A 349 -28.07 -5.43 0.87
N VAL A 350 -29.20 -4.89 1.32
CA VAL A 350 -29.40 -3.44 1.41
C VAL A 350 -28.88 -2.99 2.76
N VAL A 351 -27.82 -2.17 2.74
CA VAL A 351 -27.23 -1.58 3.94
C VAL A 351 -27.26 -0.06 3.84
N ASN A 352 -27.68 0.60 4.91
CA ASN A 352 -27.81 2.06 4.94
C ASN A 352 -26.46 2.76 5.18
N SER A 353 -25.68 2.27 6.13
CA SER A 353 -24.41 2.86 6.58
C SER A 353 -23.25 1.86 6.52
N ALA A 354 -22.01 2.33 6.38
CA ALA A 354 -20.86 1.42 6.28
C ALA A 354 -20.59 0.72 7.62
N GLU A 355 -20.89 1.41 8.72
CA GLU A 355 -20.70 0.98 10.10
C GLU A 355 -21.59 -0.22 10.46
N GLN A 356 -22.80 -0.28 9.90
CA GLN A 356 -23.78 -1.34 10.18
C GLN A 356 -23.58 -2.58 9.31
N GLN A 357 -22.69 -2.55 8.31
CA GLN A 357 -22.55 -3.61 7.32
C GLN A 357 -22.26 -4.99 7.93
N SER A 358 -21.36 -5.09 8.92
CA SER A 358 -21.01 -6.39 9.50
C SER A 358 -22.21 -7.00 10.23
N ASP A 359 -22.94 -6.20 11.00
CA ASP A 359 -24.12 -6.66 11.75
C ASP A 359 -25.27 -7.05 10.84
N GLU A 360 -25.61 -6.21 9.85
CA GLU A 360 -26.69 -6.51 8.92
C GLU A 360 -26.37 -7.74 8.05
N ARG A 361 -25.10 -7.95 7.68
CA ARG A 361 -24.66 -9.14 6.94
C ARG A 361 -24.73 -10.40 7.78
N PHE A 362 -24.32 -10.32 9.05
CA PHE A 362 -24.42 -11.44 9.98
C PHE A 362 -25.89 -11.87 10.15
N GLU A 363 -26.78 -10.90 10.36
CA GLU A 363 -28.22 -11.15 10.47
C GLU A 363 -28.82 -11.72 9.18
N TYR A 364 -28.43 -11.18 8.03
CA TYR A 364 -28.90 -11.69 6.74
C TYR A 364 -28.43 -13.13 6.50
N PHE A 365 -27.17 -13.43 6.81
CA PHE A 365 -26.62 -14.78 6.69
C PHE A 365 -27.41 -15.75 7.58
N ARG A 366 -27.57 -15.42 8.86
CA ARG A 366 -28.34 -16.22 9.82
C ARG A 366 -29.76 -16.50 9.35
N GLN A 367 -30.47 -15.48 8.89
CA GLN A 367 -31.90 -15.59 8.58
C GLN A 367 -32.19 -16.18 7.20
N LYS A 368 -31.32 -15.94 6.20
CA LYS A 368 -31.65 -16.23 4.79
C LYS A 368 -30.70 -17.19 4.07
N ILE A 369 -29.48 -17.36 4.57
CA ILE A 369 -28.45 -18.17 3.90
C ILE A 369 -28.17 -19.45 4.67
N LEU A 370 -28.06 -19.38 6.00
CA LEU A 370 -27.73 -20.54 6.84
C LEU A 370 -28.69 -21.71 6.65
N CYS A 371 -29.99 -21.44 6.56
CA CYS A 371 -31.01 -22.48 6.32
C CYS A 371 -30.91 -23.17 4.95
N LYS A 372 -30.09 -22.65 4.04
CA LYS A 372 -29.81 -23.24 2.72
C LYS A 372 -28.47 -23.99 2.69
N CYS A 373 -27.69 -23.93 3.75
CA CYS A 373 -26.45 -24.66 3.86
C CYS A 373 -26.75 -26.14 4.12
N GLU A 374 -26.24 -27.01 3.26
CA GLU A 374 -26.34 -28.46 3.41
C GLU A 374 -24.96 -29.07 3.70
N GLN A 375 -24.94 -30.38 3.99
CA GLN A 375 -23.70 -31.13 4.11
C GLN A 375 -22.85 -30.99 2.84
N GLY A 376 -21.61 -30.50 2.99
CA GLY A 376 -20.71 -30.20 1.88
C GLY A 376 -20.69 -28.73 1.46
N THR A 377 -21.35 -27.84 2.21
CA THR A 377 -21.22 -26.38 2.03
C THR A 377 -19.90 -25.89 2.62
N VAL A 378 -19.13 -25.13 1.85
CA VAL A 378 -17.95 -24.38 2.35
C VAL A 378 -18.31 -22.90 2.40
N ILE A 379 -17.99 -22.26 3.53
CA ILE A 379 -18.28 -20.84 3.75
C ILE A 379 -16.96 -20.07 3.80
N PHE A 380 -16.74 -19.22 2.82
CA PHE A 380 -15.61 -18.29 2.78
C PHE A 380 -15.96 -17.02 3.56
N ILE A 381 -15.12 -16.68 4.53
CA ILE A 381 -15.30 -15.53 5.42
C ILE A 381 -13.99 -14.72 5.43
N PRO A 382 -13.94 -13.52 4.83
CA PRO A 382 -12.70 -12.75 4.73
C PRO A 382 -12.32 -12.01 6.01
N SER A 383 -13.24 -11.90 6.99
CA SER A 383 -13.04 -11.17 8.25
C SER A 383 -12.91 -12.16 9.41
N TYR A 384 -11.83 -12.05 10.18
CA TYR A 384 -11.63 -12.89 11.37
C TYR A 384 -12.73 -12.66 12.43
N PHE A 385 -13.17 -11.41 12.61
CA PHE A 385 -14.25 -11.09 13.54
C PHE A 385 -15.58 -11.75 13.13
N ASP A 386 -15.94 -11.70 11.84
CA ASP A 386 -17.13 -12.39 11.34
C ASP A 386 -16.99 -13.92 11.42
N PHE A 387 -15.78 -14.45 11.19
CA PHE A 387 -15.50 -15.87 11.38
C PHE A 387 -15.77 -16.31 12.83
N VAL A 388 -15.30 -15.55 13.81
CA VAL A 388 -15.58 -15.84 15.23
C VAL A 388 -17.08 -15.80 15.53
N ARG A 389 -17.81 -14.81 14.99
CA ARG A 389 -19.27 -14.70 15.15
C ARG A 389 -20.01 -15.90 14.58
N ILE A 390 -19.71 -16.29 13.33
CA ILE A 390 -20.35 -17.41 12.65
C ILE A 390 -20.00 -18.75 13.31
N ARG A 391 -18.74 -18.94 13.70
CA ARG A 391 -18.31 -20.12 14.47
C ARG A 391 -19.07 -20.26 15.78
N ASN A 392 -19.27 -19.16 16.50
CA ASN A 392 -20.01 -19.17 17.75
C ASN A 392 -21.51 -19.43 17.52
N LEU A 393 -22.10 -18.87 16.46
CA LEU A 393 -23.46 -19.18 16.03
C LEU A 393 -23.65 -20.69 15.80
N PHE A 394 -22.77 -21.32 15.03
CA PHE A 394 -22.84 -22.76 14.76
C PHE A 394 -22.73 -23.62 16.02
N LYS A 395 -21.91 -23.20 16.99
CA LYS A 395 -21.83 -23.88 18.29
C LYS A 395 -23.12 -23.79 19.09
N VAL A 396 -23.78 -22.63 19.06
CA VAL A 396 -25.04 -22.39 19.79
C VAL A 396 -26.19 -23.18 19.15
N ASP A 397 -26.26 -23.17 17.82
CA ASP A 397 -27.32 -23.86 17.07
C ASP A 397 -27.09 -25.38 16.98
N GLY A 398 -25.93 -25.88 17.45
CA GLY A 398 -25.59 -27.30 17.46
C GLY A 398 -25.19 -27.85 16.08
N GLU A 399 -24.76 -26.99 15.18
CA GLU A 399 -24.36 -27.34 13.82
C GLU A 399 -23.03 -28.12 13.79
N SER A 400 -22.95 -29.14 12.94
CA SER A 400 -21.72 -29.91 12.74
C SER A 400 -20.85 -29.23 11.68
N PHE A 401 -19.72 -28.65 12.08
CA PHE A 401 -18.80 -27.96 11.17
C PHE A 401 -17.32 -28.27 11.45
N VAL A 402 -16.48 -28.01 10.46
CA VAL A 402 -15.01 -28.09 10.56
C VAL A 402 -14.42 -26.75 10.15
N GLN A 403 -13.31 -26.36 10.78
CA GLN A 403 -12.56 -25.16 10.44
C GLN A 403 -11.45 -25.53 9.46
N LEU A 404 -11.35 -24.80 8.35
CA LEU A 404 -10.28 -24.94 7.37
C LEU A 404 -9.29 -23.79 7.57
N ASN A 405 -8.01 -24.10 7.38
CA ASN A 405 -6.93 -23.12 7.30
C ASN A 405 -6.22 -23.27 5.95
N GLU A 406 -5.23 -22.43 5.68
CA GLU A 406 -4.43 -22.41 4.45
C GLU A 406 -3.69 -23.73 4.13
N TYR A 407 -3.59 -24.63 5.11
CA TYR A 407 -2.98 -25.97 4.97
C TYR A 407 -4.00 -27.08 4.74
N ALA A 408 -5.30 -26.75 4.66
CA ALA A 408 -6.33 -27.72 4.36
C ALA A 408 -6.08 -28.33 2.97
N LYS A 409 -6.06 -29.66 2.90
CA LYS A 409 -6.00 -30.37 1.62
C LYS A 409 -7.29 -30.11 0.84
N GLN A 410 -7.21 -30.20 -0.49
CA GLN A 410 -8.37 -30.10 -1.37
C GLN A 410 -9.50 -30.99 -0.86
N GLY A 411 -10.65 -30.37 -0.57
CA GLY A 411 -11.80 -31.06 -0.03
C GLY A 411 -12.47 -31.91 -1.10
N LYS A 412 -12.60 -33.22 -0.86
CA LYS A 412 -13.50 -34.07 -1.66
C LYS A 412 -14.94 -33.86 -1.17
N GLY A 413 -15.87 -33.59 -2.08
CA GLY A 413 -17.30 -33.49 -1.78
C GLY A 413 -17.80 -32.08 -1.41
N ILE A 414 -17.16 -31.01 -1.89
CA ILE A 414 -17.67 -29.64 -1.77
C ILE A 414 -18.84 -29.47 -2.75
N LYS A 415 -20.08 -29.41 -2.27
CA LYS A 415 -21.27 -29.31 -3.12
C LYS A 415 -21.69 -27.87 -3.40
N SER A 416 -21.42 -26.98 -2.47
CA SER A 416 -21.78 -25.57 -2.57
C SER A 416 -20.76 -24.68 -1.88
N LEU A 417 -20.62 -23.46 -2.39
CA LEU A 417 -19.78 -22.41 -1.82
C LEU A 417 -20.64 -21.23 -1.41
N VAL A 418 -20.39 -20.69 -0.23
CA VAL A 418 -20.98 -19.45 0.24
C VAL A 418 -19.86 -18.46 0.50
N PHE A 419 -19.77 -17.43 -0.33
CA PHE A 419 -18.97 -16.25 -0.05
C PHE A 419 -19.80 -15.33 0.85
N TYR A 420 -19.53 -15.38 2.16
CA TYR A 420 -20.17 -14.50 3.15
C TYR A 420 -19.94 -13.03 2.81
N GLN A 421 -18.80 -12.73 2.21
CA GLN A 421 -18.47 -11.47 1.56
C GLN A 421 -17.57 -11.75 0.35
N PRO A 422 -17.62 -10.93 -0.71
CA PRO A 422 -16.68 -11.06 -1.81
C PRO A 422 -15.25 -10.95 -1.29
N PRO A 423 -14.33 -11.81 -1.73
CA PRO A 423 -12.94 -11.75 -1.29
C PRO A 423 -12.28 -10.43 -1.71
N SER A 424 -11.34 -9.93 -0.89
CA SER A 424 -10.58 -8.72 -1.24
C SER A 424 -9.68 -8.96 -2.45
N ASN A 425 -9.02 -10.12 -2.51
CA ASN A 425 -8.32 -10.60 -3.70
C ASN A 425 -9.31 -11.41 -4.56
N PRO A 426 -9.65 -10.96 -5.78
CA PRO A 426 -10.61 -11.63 -6.64
C PRO A 426 -10.18 -13.04 -7.03
N GLN A 427 -8.88 -13.36 -7.10
CA GLN A 427 -8.41 -14.69 -7.49
C GLN A 427 -8.88 -15.80 -6.54
N PHE A 428 -9.12 -15.49 -5.26
CA PHE A 428 -9.72 -16.47 -4.36
C PHE A 428 -11.12 -16.89 -4.83
N TYR A 429 -11.87 -16.03 -5.50
CA TYR A 429 -13.19 -16.38 -5.99
C TYR A 429 -13.14 -17.51 -7.03
N SER A 430 -12.31 -17.39 -8.07
CA SER A 430 -12.10 -18.46 -9.07
C SER A 430 -11.45 -19.69 -8.45
N GLN A 431 -10.40 -19.51 -7.64
CA GLN A 431 -9.66 -20.62 -7.05
C GLN A 431 -10.53 -21.50 -6.14
N PHE A 432 -11.34 -20.91 -5.25
CA PHE A 432 -12.24 -21.69 -4.40
C PHE A 432 -13.29 -22.44 -5.22
N ILE A 433 -13.79 -21.84 -6.31
CA ILE A 433 -14.74 -22.50 -7.23
C ILE A 433 -14.06 -23.68 -7.93
N ASN A 434 -12.87 -23.50 -8.49
CA ASN A 434 -12.15 -24.57 -9.19
C ASN A 434 -11.73 -25.71 -8.27
N MET A 435 -11.50 -25.44 -6.97
CA MET A 435 -11.25 -26.49 -5.97
C MET A 435 -12.43 -27.47 -5.81
N THR A 436 -13.64 -27.09 -6.23
CA THR A 436 -14.84 -27.94 -6.13
C THR A 436 -14.96 -28.99 -7.23
N ALA A 437 -14.04 -29.01 -8.21
CA ALA A 437 -14.00 -29.88 -9.38
C ALA A 437 -14.78 -31.20 -9.22
N GLN A 438 -15.97 -31.22 -9.82
CA GLN A 438 -16.95 -32.31 -9.80
C GLN A 438 -17.61 -32.44 -11.18
N ASP A 439 -18.22 -33.60 -11.45
CA ASP A 439 -18.98 -33.87 -12.67
C ASP A 439 -20.30 -33.08 -12.78
N HIS A 440 -20.64 -32.27 -11.76
CA HIS A 440 -21.88 -31.52 -11.66
C HIS A 440 -21.63 -30.04 -11.39
N PRO A 441 -22.49 -29.13 -11.88
CA PRO A 441 -22.36 -27.70 -11.61
C PRO A 441 -22.38 -27.39 -10.12
N VAL A 442 -21.39 -26.64 -9.65
CA VAL A 442 -21.33 -26.20 -8.25
C VAL A 442 -22.26 -25.01 -8.03
N GLN A 443 -23.01 -25.02 -6.92
CA GLN A 443 -23.80 -23.86 -6.50
C GLN A 443 -22.91 -22.88 -5.71
N VAL A 444 -22.77 -21.66 -6.20
CA VAL A 444 -22.05 -20.58 -5.54
C VAL A 444 -23.04 -19.52 -5.10
N THR A 445 -23.03 -19.16 -3.83
CA THR A 445 -23.82 -18.06 -3.27
C THR A 445 -22.87 -16.98 -2.79
N ILE A 446 -23.12 -15.73 -3.15
CA ILE A 446 -22.32 -14.58 -2.70
C ILE A 446 -23.23 -13.51 -2.13
N ILE A 447 -22.96 -13.11 -0.88
CA ILE A 447 -23.64 -12.00 -0.24
C ILE A 447 -22.82 -10.74 -0.49
N HIS A 448 -23.43 -9.74 -1.13
CA HIS A 448 -22.76 -8.47 -1.41
C HIS A 448 -23.68 -7.29 -1.12
N ASN A 449 -23.10 -6.12 -0.88
CA ASN A 449 -23.83 -4.86 -0.75
C ASN A 449 -23.16 -3.74 -1.56
N LYS A 450 -23.63 -2.49 -1.40
CA LYS A 450 -23.12 -1.33 -2.15
C LYS A 450 -21.66 -0.97 -1.83
N PHE A 451 -21.14 -1.34 -0.66
CA PHE A 451 -19.76 -1.08 -0.24
C PHE A 451 -18.78 -2.15 -0.72
N ASP A 452 -19.28 -3.31 -1.19
CA ASP A 452 -18.45 -4.32 -1.85
C ASP A 452 -18.27 -4.05 -3.36
N SER A 453 -18.65 -2.86 -3.84
CA SER A 453 -18.70 -2.53 -5.27
C SER A 453 -17.38 -2.77 -5.99
N ILE A 454 -16.26 -2.36 -5.38
CA ILE A 454 -14.92 -2.57 -5.95
C ILE A 454 -14.59 -4.07 -6.01
N ARG A 455 -14.88 -4.84 -4.96
CA ARG A 455 -14.61 -6.28 -4.95
C ARG A 455 -15.48 -7.01 -5.99
N MET A 456 -16.73 -6.60 -6.13
CA MET A 456 -17.62 -7.14 -7.16
C MET A 456 -17.15 -6.77 -8.57
N SER A 457 -16.73 -5.53 -8.81
CA SER A 457 -16.11 -5.12 -10.09
C SER A 457 -14.83 -5.90 -10.40
N ASN A 458 -14.00 -6.18 -9.39
CA ASN A 458 -12.78 -6.98 -9.58
C ASN A 458 -13.10 -8.45 -9.96
N ILE A 459 -14.22 -9.01 -9.46
CA ILE A 459 -14.62 -10.39 -9.77
C ILE A 459 -15.37 -10.47 -11.11
N PHE A 460 -16.40 -9.66 -11.29
CA PHE A 460 -17.35 -9.76 -12.42
C PHE A 460 -16.97 -8.86 -13.61
N GLY A 461 -16.05 -7.91 -13.42
CA GLY A 461 -15.75 -6.86 -14.39
C GLY A 461 -16.75 -5.71 -14.32
N ASP A 462 -16.33 -4.52 -14.75
CA ASP A 462 -17.13 -3.29 -14.59
C ASP A 462 -18.42 -3.33 -15.42
N GLN A 463 -18.37 -3.90 -16.62
CA GLN A 463 -19.54 -4.00 -17.50
C GLN A 463 -20.63 -4.89 -16.90
N MET A 464 -20.26 -6.08 -16.44
CA MET A 464 -21.21 -7.01 -15.83
C MET A 464 -21.68 -6.50 -14.47
N TYR A 465 -20.78 -5.96 -13.65
CA TYR A 465 -21.16 -5.40 -12.35
C TYR A 465 -22.11 -4.20 -12.47
N SER A 466 -21.96 -3.36 -13.49
CA SER A 466 -22.92 -2.30 -13.81
C SER A 466 -24.33 -2.85 -14.07
N GLN A 467 -24.45 -3.96 -14.81
CA GLN A 467 -25.75 -4.62 -15.03
C GLN A 467 -26.30 -5.25 -13.74
N ILE A 468 -25.43 -5.91 -12.96
CA ILE A 468 -25.77 -6.50 -11.67
C ILE A 468 -26.32 -5.40 -10.77
N SER A 469 -25.54 -4.37 -10.47
CA SER A 469 -25.89 -3.27 -9.55
C SER A 469 -27.15 -2.51 -9.94
N ASN A 470 -27.40 -2.28 -11.24
CA ASN A 470 -28.61 -1.58 -11.71
C ASN A 470 -29.88 -2.44 -11.72
N SER A 471 -29.76 -3.76 -11.55
CA SER A 471 -30.93 -4.64 -11.46
C SER A 471 -31.81 -4.30 -10.24
N PRO A 472 -33.14 -4.27 -10.38
CA PRO A 472 -34.07 -4.07 -9.25
C PRO A 472 -34.23 -5.32 -8.38
N LYS A 473 -33.69 -6.47 -8.80
CA LYS A 473 -33.80 -7.73 -8.05
C LYS A 473 -32.72 -7.81 -6.97
N ASN A 474 -33.13 -8.22 -5.78
CA ASN A 474 -32.21 -8.49 -4.66
C ASN A 474 -31.46 -9.82 -4.78
N VAL A 475 -31.92 -10.71 -5.67
CA VAL A 475 -31.23 -11.98 -5.97
C VAL A 475 -31.09 -12.08 -7.49
N ILE A 476 -29.86 -12.28 -7.94
CA ILE A 476 -29.51 -12.43 -9.35
C ILE A 476 -28.90 -13.82 -9.54
N LEU A 477 -29.29 -14.49 -10.61
CA LEU A 477 -28.80 -15.81 -10.96
C LEU A 477 -27.97 -15.68 -12.23
N LEU A 478 -26.72 -16.15 -12.17
CA LEU A 478 -25.82 -16.26 -13.32
C LEU A 478 -25.51 -17.73 -13.54
N MET A 479 -25.60 -18.17 -14.79
CA MET A 479 -25.19 -19.52 -15.19
C MET A 479 -24.02 -19.39 -16.14
N SER A 480 -22.87 -19.98 -15.81
CA SER A 480 -21.84 -20.24 -16.80
C SER A 480 -22.09 -21.63 -17.38
N GLN A 481 -22.06 -21.74 -18.71
CA GLN A 481 -22.08 -23.03 -19.39
C GLN A 481 -20.71 -23.67 -19.37
#